data_AF-A0A352FNN9-F1
#
_entry.id   AF-A0A352FNN9-F1
#
_cell.length_a   1.000
_cell.length_b   1.000
_cell.length_c   1.000
_cell.angle_alpha   90.00
_cell.angle_beta   90.00
_cell.angle_gamma   90.00
#
_symmetry.space_group_name_H-M   'P 1'
#
loop_
_entity.id
_entity.type
_entity.pdbx_description
1 polymer ?
#
loop_
_entity_poly.entity_id
_entity_poly.type
_entity_poly.pdbx_seq_one_letter_code
_entity_poly.pdbx_strand_id
1 'polypeptide(L)'
;MPAVKLRASTILGAFEEAQSELVGKAVVLTDGKAGTVENVWLDELHGVRISVAGHDGKWPVSTIKFARSAVTDSSKAILSSHPVPRTT
;
A
#
# COMPACT_ATOMS: atom_id res chain seq x y z
N MET A 1 4.27 31.65 20.09
CA MET A 1 5.06 31.18 18.92
C MET A 1 4.15 30.55 17.85
N PRO A 2 3.45 31.33 17.02
CA PRO A 2 2.46 30.81 16.07
C PRO A 2 3.05 29.84 15.04
N ALA A 3 4.26 30.12 14.53
CA ALA A 3 4.91 29.30 13.51
C ALA A 3 5.31 27.90 14.00
N VAL A 4 5.69 27.75 15.28
CA VAL A 4 6.00 26.43 15.87
C VAL A 4 4.73 25.59 15.99
N LYS A 5 3.64 26.21 16.45
CA LYS A 5 2.33 25.55 16.53
C LYS A 5 1.86 25.08 15.15
N LEU A 6 1.97 25.93 14.14
CA LEU A 6 1.60 25.58 12.77
C LEU A 6 2.39 24.37 12.26
N ARG A 7 3.72 24.39 12.42
CA ARG A 7 4.59 23.27 12.02
C ARG A 7 4.22 21.96 12.72
N ALA A 8 4.00 22.00 14.04
CA ALA A 8 3.60 20.83 14.81
C ALA A 8 2.25 20.26 14.32
N SER A 9 1.27 21.13 14.07
CA SER A 9 -0.03 20.72 13.52
C SER A 9 0.08 20.12 12.12
N THR A 10 0.93 20.67 11.25
CA THR A 10 1.16 20.10 9.90
C THR A 10 1.76 18.69 9.97
N ILE A 11 2.73 18.45 10.85
CA ILE A 11 3.34 17.12 11.02
C ILE A 11 2.31 16.12 11.53
N LEU A 12 1.51 16.50 12.52
CA LEU A 12 0.47 15.62 13.07
C LEU A 12 -0.60 15.29 12.02
N GLY A 13 -1.03 16.28 11.23
CA GLY A 13 -1.99 16.08 10.13
C GLY A 13 -1.46 15.12 9.06
N ALA A 14 -0.20 15.28 8.63
CA ALA A 14 0.42 14.36 7.68
C ALA A 14 0.54 12.94 8.23
N PHE A 15 0.77 12.79 9.54
CA PHE A 15 0.80 11.48 10.19
C PHE A 15 -0.59 10.82 10.28
N GLU A 16 -1.64 11.59 10.57
CA GLU A 16 -3.03 11.10 10.54
C GLU A 16 -3.45 10.66 9.14
N GLU A 17 -3.06 11.41 8.11
CA GLU A 17 -3.30 11.05 6.70
C GLU A 17 -2.62 9.72 6.35
N ALA A 18 -1.34 9.56 6.70
CA ALA A 18 -0.62 8.30 6.49
C ALA A 18 -1.27 7.12 7.22
N GLN A 19 -1.79 7.32 8.44
CA GLN A 19 -2.55 6.28 9.15
C GLN A 19 -3.81 5.87 8.37
N SER A 20 -4.59 6.85 7.91
CA SER A 20 -5.82 6.60 7.15
C SER A 20 -5.55 5.90 5.81
N GLU A 21 -4.42 6.19 5.17
CA GLU A 21 -4.06 5.55 3.90
C GLU A 21 -3.53 4.14 4.06
N LEU A 22 -2.78 3.86 5.14
CA LEU A 22 -2.06 2.61 5.32
C LEU A 22 -2.86 1.57 6.10
N VAL A 23 -3.48 1.94 7.23
CA VAL A 23 -4.14 0.97 8.13
C VAL A 23 -5.28 0.26 7.38
N GLY A 24 -5.31 -1.08 7.51
CA GLY A 24 -6.28 -1.92 6.82
C GLY A 24 -5.98 -2.19 5.34
N LYS A 25 -4.91 -1.60 4.76
CA LYS A 25 -4.50 -1.95 3.39
C LYS A 25 -3.68 -3.22 3.37
N ALA A 26 -3.93 -4.01 2.32
CA ALA A 26 -3.09 -5.14 1.98
C ALA A 26 -1.77 -4.66 1.36
N VAL A 27 -0.66 -5.16 1.89
CA VAL A 27 0.69 -4.82 1.48
C VAL A 27 1.53 -6.08 1.28
N VAL A 28 2.56 -5.97 0.46
CA VAL A 28 3.56 -6.99 0.20
C VAL A 28 4.90 -6.47 0.70
N LEU A 29 5.54 -7.24 1.56
CA LEU A 29 6.87 -6.99 2.11
C LEU A 29 7.95 -7.28 1.05
N THR A 30 9.16 -6.77 1.26
CA THR A 30 10.31 -7.03 0.38
C THR A 30 10.74 -8.49 0.30
N ASP A 31 10.39 -9.30 1.31
CA ASP A 31 10.62 -10.76 1.33
C ASP A 31 9.56 -11.56 0.53
N GLY A 32 8.59 -10.86 -0.08
CA GLY A 32 7.51 -11.45 -0.87
C GLY A 32 6.28 -11.88 -0.08
N LYS A 33 6.28 -11.74 1.26
CA LYS A 33 5.12 -12.06 2.08
C LYS A 33 4.09 -10.94 2.03
N ALA A 34 2.82 -11.31 2.09
CA ALA A 34 1.70 -10.37 2.14
C ALA A 34 1.09 -10.31 3.54
N GLY A 35 0.46 -9.17 3.85
CA GLY A 35 -0.34 -9.00 5.05
C GLY A 35 -1.07 -7.67 5.04
N THR A 36 -1.82 -7.41 6.11
CA THR A 36 -2.58 -6.17 6.26
C THR A 36 -1.90 -5.28 7.28
N VAL A 37 -1.74 -3.99 6.98
CA VAL A 37 -1.19 -3.05 7.96
C VAL A 37 -2.16 -2.90 9.13
N GLU A 38 -1.68 -3.10 10.36
CA GLU A 38 -2.50 -2.97 11.57
C GLU A 38 -2.33 -1.60 12.23
N ASN A 39 -1.10 -1.11 12.35
CA ASN A 39 -0.79 0.11 13.07
C ASN A 39 0.36 0.87 12.41
N VAL A 40 0.44 2.18 12.67
CA VAL A 40 1.50 3.08 12.21
C VAL A 40 2.04 3.87 13.40
N TRP A 41 3.35 4.11 13.44
CA TRP A 41 4.03 4.87 14.49
C TRP A 41 5.05 5.85 13.92
N LEU A 42 5.32 6.90 14.70
CA LEU A 42 6.51 7.73 14.53
C LEU A 42 7.69 7.16 15.31
N ASP A 43 8.87 7.20 14.71
CA ASP A 43 10.15 6.71 15.23
C ASP A 43 11.22 7.78 14.95
N GLU A 44 12.07 8.07 15.94
CA GLU A 44 13.05 9.15 15.83
C GLU A 44 14.16 8.86 14.81
N LEU A 45 14.42 7.59 14.50
CA LEU A 45 15.48 7.16 13.58
C LEU A 45 14.95 6.90 12.16
N HIS A 46 13.76 6.32 12.05
CA HIS A 46 13.21 5.85 10.76
C HIS A 46 12.01 6.66 10.27
N GLY A 47 11.53 7.64 11.03
CA GLY A 47 10.37 8.44 10.68
C GLY A 47 9.07 7.68 10.92
N VAL A 48 8.56 6.97 9.90
CA VAL A 48 7.27 6.25 9.97
C VAL A 48 7.49 4.74 9.89
N ARG A 49 6.89 4.00 10.84
CA ARG A 49 6.93 2.53 10.90
C ARG A 49 5.54 1.94 10.95
N ILE A 50 5.42 0.69 10.50
CA ILE A 50 4.16 -0.05 10.47
C ILE A 50 4.31 -1.42 11.14
N SER A 51 3.19 -1.99 11.58
CA SER A 51 3.08 -3.42 11.85
C SER A 51 2.16 -4.04 10.82
N VAL A 52 2.43 -5.29 10.49
CA VAL A 52 1.63 -6.04 9.52
C VAL A 52 1.09 -7.27 10.23
N ALA A 53 -0.21 -7.51 10.12
CA ALA A 53 -0.88 -8.65 10.73
C ALA A 53 -0.17 -9.96 10.37
N GLY A 54 0.17 -10.75 11.40
CA GLY A 54 0.88 -12.02 11.24
C GLY A 54 2.39 -11.90 10.97
N HIS A 55 2.97 -10.71 11.08
CA HIS A 55 4.42 -10.48 10.98
C HIS A 55 4.95 -9.78 12.22
N ASP A 56 6.01 -10.32 12.80
CA ASP A 56 6.61 -9.76 14.00
C ASP A 56 7.36 -8.45 13.70
N GLY A 57 7.28 -7.51 14.65
CA GLY A 57 8.09 -6.29 14.65
C GLY A 57 7.49 -5.10 13.92
N LYS A 58 8.26 -4.01 13.90
CA LYS A 58 7.91 -2.74 13.26
C LYS A 58 8.83 -2.47 12.07
N TRP A 59 8.22 -2.36 10.91
CA TRP A 59 8.92 -2.26 9.63
C TRP A 59 8.89 -0.82 9.13
N PRO A 60 9.97 -0.29 8.54
CA PRO A 60 9.92 0.99 7.85
C PRO A 60 8.87 0.97 6.73
N VAL A 61 8.18 2.09 6.48
CA VAL A 61 7.22 2.15 5.35
C VAL A 61 7.88 1.84 4.00
N SER A 62 9.19 2.06 3.85
CA SER A 62 9.94 1.75 2.63
C SER A 62 10.06 0.25 2.33
N THR A 63 9.73 -0.64 3.28
CA THR A 63 9.81 -2.10 3.07
C THR A 63 8.52 -2.70 2.51
N ILE A 64 7.51 -1.89 2.21
CA ILE A 64 6.21 -2.36 1.70
C ILE A 64 5.87 -1.83 0.32
N LYS A 65 5.05 -2.60 -0.38
CA LYS A 65 4.36 -2.20 -1.61
C LYS A 65 2.88 -2.51 -1.46
N PHE A 66 1.99 -1.69 -2.02
CA PHE A 66 0.58 -2.04 -2.03
C PHE A 66 0.34 -3.31 -2.85
N ALA A 67 -0.47 -4.22 -2.32
CA ALA A 67 -0.96 -5.34 -3.11
C ALA A 67 -1.77 -4.78 -4.29
N ARG A 68 -1.56 -5.34 -5.49
CA ARG A 68 -2.28 -4.89 -6.68
C ARG A 68 -3.78 -5.03 -6.45
N SER A 69 -4.51 -3.93 -6.53
CA SER A 69 -5.96 -3.96 -6.62
C SER A 69 -6.33 -4.74 -7.88
N ALA A 70 -7.09 -5.83 -7.73
CA ALA A 70 -7.70 -6.52 -8.85
C ALA A 70 -8.75 -5.59 -9.47
N VAL A 71 -8.30 -4.64 -10.28
CA VAL A 71 -9.17 -4.02 -11.27
C VAL A 71 -9.45 -5.12 -12.28
N THR A 72 -10.66 -5.67 -12.23
CA THR A 72 -11.15 -6.59 -13.25
C THR A 72 -11.28 -5.77 -14.54
N ASP A 73 -10.20 -5.72 -15.32
CA ASP A 73 -10.27 -5.23 -16.69
C ASP A 73 -11.02 -6.28 -17.51
N SER A 74 -12.34 -6.10 -17.61
CA SER A 74 -13.26 -6.94 -18.38
C SER A 74 -13.04 -6.85 -19.90
N SER A 75 -11.98 -6.20 -20.38
CA SER A 75 -11.74 -5.94 -21.80
C SER A 75 -11.10 -7.12 -22.56
N LYS A 76 -10.73 -8.23 -21.89
CA LYS A 76 -10.01 -9.34 -22.52
C LYS A 76 -10.87 -10.55 -22.88
N ALA A 77 -12.05 -10.36 -23.48
CA ALA A 77 -12.92 -11.46 -23.90
C ALA A 77 -13.29 -11.49 -25.41
N ILE A 78 -12.85 -10.54 -26.24
CA ILE A 78 -13.38 -10.41 -27.63
C ILE A 78 -12.35 -10.70 -28.74
N LEU A 79 -11.29 -11.48 -28.47
CA LEU A 79 -10.26 -11.81 -29.48
C LEU A 79 -9.93 -13.32 -29.54
N SER A 80 -10.95 -14.17 -29.46
CA SER A 80 -10.81 -15.60 -29.81
C SER A 80 -11.88 -16.03 -30.82
N SER A 81 -11.93 -15.37 -31.97
CA SER A 81 -12.55 -15.92 -33.18
C SER A 81 -11.43 -16.21 -34.19
N HIS A 82 -10.93 -17.44 -34.18
CA HIS A 82 -10.04 -17.96 -35.21
C HIS A 82 -10.86 -18.25 -36.48
N PRO A 83 -10.53 -17.70 -37.67
CA PRO A 83 -11.17 -18.12 -38.91
C PRO A 83 -10.55 -19.43 -39.41
N VAL A 84 -11.39 -20.42 -39.69
CA VAL A 84 -11.00 -21.67 -40.37
C VAL A 84 -10.68 -21.38 -41.84
N PRO A 85 -9.55 -21.84 -42.41
CA PRO A 85 -9.27 -21.64 -43.82
C PRO A 85 -10.12 -22.57 -44.68
N ARG A 86 -10.82 -22.00 -45.67
CA ARG A 86 -11.49 -22.75 -46.75
C ARG A 86 -10.42 -23.25 -47.72
N THR A 87 -10.23 -24.56 -47.79
CA THR A 87 -9.56 -25.22 -48.93
C THR A 87 -10.57 -25.47 -50.05
N THR A 88 -10.13 -25.12 -51.26
CA THR A 88 -10.67 -25.31 -52.64
C THR A 88 -12.05 -25.93 -52.80
#